data_AF-A0A5C3NP34-F1
#
_entry.id   AF-A0A5C3NP34-F1
#
_cell.length_a   1.000
_cell.length_b   1.000
_cell.length_c   1.000
_cell.angle_alpha   90.00
_cell.angle_beta   90.00
_cell.angle_gamma   90.00
#
_symmetry.space_group_name_H-M   'P 1'
#
loop_
_entity.id
_entity.type
_entity.pdbx_description
1 polymer ?
#
loop_
_entity_poly.entity_id
_entity_poly.type
_entity_poly.pdbx_seq_one_letter_code
_entity_poly.pdbx_strand_id
1 'polypeptide(L)'
;MEDLRRLAGVRARPQRRIAAALNPADVGIQSATTQPPMIQGYPFIGGLDGAGVVEEVGAEVTTLSKGDKVLFPGGFEQSRATFKQYTVAPASNVAKIPENLSFEQAASVPLCLATVAAGIWAHEPGA
;
A
#
# COMPACT_ATOMS: atom_id res chain seq x y z
N MET A 1 -18.19 -1.13 7.10
CA MET A 1 -18.64 -2.53 7.28
C MET A 1 -19.12 -3.15 5.97
N GLU A 2 -19.79 -2.41 5.09
CA GLU A 2 -20.22 -2.91 3.77
C GLU A 2 -19.07 -3.12 2.77
N ASP A 3 -17.98 -2.37 2.94
CA ASP A 3 -16.77 -2.40 2.08
C ASP A 3 -15.82 -3.60 2.33
N LEU A 4 -15.98 -4.28 3.47
CA LEU A 4 -15.14 -5.43 3.86
C LEU A 4 -15.57 -6.75 3.20
N ARG A 5 -16.78 -6.80 2.62
CA ARG A 5 -17.28 -7.99 1.92
C ARG A 5 -16.75 -8.12 0.49
N ARG A 6 -16.16 -7.07 -0.08
CA ARG A 6 -15.67 -7.05 -1.48
C ARG A 6 -14.16 -6.95 -1.62
N LEU A 7 -13.44 -6.60 -0.56
CA LEU A 7 -12.00 -6.44 -0.61
C LEU A 7 -11.38 -7.36 0.42
N ALA A 8 -10.46 -8.21 -0.04
CA ALA A 8 -9.50 -8.98 0.75
C ALA A 8 -8.54 -8.04 1.49
N GLY A 9 -9.10 -7.16 2.31
CA GLY A 9 -8.48 -5.95 2.82
C GLY A 9 -7.75 -6.19 4.12
N VAL A 10 -6.46 -5.83 4.16
CA VAL A 10 -5.79 -5.59 5.43
C VAL A 10 -6.13 -4.19 5.91
N ARG A 11 -6.68 -4.06 7.12
CA ARG A 11 -6.79 -2.77 7.85
C ARG A 11 -5.60 -2.66 8.80
N ALA A 12 -4.97 -1.50 9.05
CA ALA A 12 -3.86 -1.40 10.02
C ALA A 12 -4.09 -0.36 11.13
N ARG A 13 -3.83 -0.67 12.41
CA ARG A 13 -4.09 0.21 13.58
C ARG A 13 -3.05 1.32 13.78
N PRO A 14 -3.43 2.44 14.42
CA PRO A 14 -2.50 3.37 15.05
C PRO A 14 -2.03 2.80 16.40
N GLN A 15 -1.07 1.89 16.38
CA GLN A 15 -0.34 1.47 17.59
C GLN A 15 1.15 1.54 17.31
N ARG A 16 1.73 2.74 17.48
CA ARG A 16 3.19 3.05 17.58
C ARG A 16 4.14 2.54 16.47
N ARG A 17 3.66 1.78 15.48
CA ARG A 17 4.47 1.01 14.54
C ARG A 17 3.80 0.98 13.15
N ILE A 18 3.67 2.16 12.55
CA ILE A 18 3.26 2.35 11.16
C ILE A 18 4.23 3.32 10.49
N ALA A 19 4.53 3.09 9.23
CA ALA A 19 5.35 3.98 8.41
C ALA A 19 4.71 4.12 7.03
N ALA A 20 4.86 5.30 6.43
CA ALA A 20 4.52 5.54 5.03
C ALA A 20 5.74 6.18 4.36
N ALA A 21 6.00 5.81 3.11
CA ALA A 21 7.09 6.38 2.34
C ALA A 21 6.57 7.41 1.34
N LEU A 22 7.43 8.37 1.01
CA LEU A 22 7.20 9.35 -0.04
C LEU A 22 7.78 8.87 -1.35
N ASN A 23 7.03 9.04 -2.43
CA ASN A 23 7.47 8.80 -3.79
C ASN A 23 7.42 10.11 -4.62
N PRO A 24 8.21 10.24 -5.70
CA PRO A 24 8.10 11.38 -6.61
C PRO A 24 6.69 11.58 -7.17
N ALA A 25 5.94 10.48 -7.35
CA ALA A 25 4.54 10.53 -7.77
C ALA A 25 3.64 11.24 -6.74
N ASP A 26 3.87 11.04 -5.44
CA ASP A 26 3.10 11.73 -4.38
C ASP A 26 3.29 13.25 -4.49
N VAL A 27 4.54 13.70 -4.72
CA VAL A 27 4.86 15.12 -4.91
C VAL A 27 4.20 15.66 -6.16
N GLY A 28 4.29 14.94 -7.29
CA GLY A 28 3.68 15.35 -8.55
C GLY A 28 2.16 15.49 -8.48
N ILE A 29 1.50 14.60 -7.72
CA ILE A 29 0.05 14.65 -7.48
C ILE A 29 -0.30 15.87 -6.61
N GLN A 30 0.45 16.13 -5.54
CA GLN A 30 0.23 17.27 -4.66
C GLN A 30 0.46 18.61 -5.38
N SER A 31 1.50 18.71 -6.20
CA SER A 31 1.82 19.92 -6.98
C SER A 31 0.98 20.08 -8.23
N ALA A 32 0.06 19.15 -8.52
CA ALA A 32 -0.69 19.05 -9.78
C ALA A 32 0.18 19.02 -11.05
N THR A 33 1.47 18.68 -10.91
CA THR A 33 2.38 18.45 -12.05
C THR A 33 2.06 17.12 -12.73
N THR A 34 1.49 16.18 -11.99
CA THR A 34 0.87 14.97 -12.53
C THR A 34 -0.58 14.90 -12.07
N GLN A 35 -1.47 14.51 -12.98
CA GLN A 35 -2.88 14.24 -12.67
C GLN A 35 -3.23 12.84 -13.20
N PRO A 36 -2.92 11.79 -12.42
CA PRO A 36 -3.27 10.43 -12.81
C PRO A 36 -4.78 10.34 -13.04
N PRO A 37 -5.24 9.77 -14.18
CA PRO A 37 -6.66 9.63 -14.47
C PRO A 37 -7.40 8.72 -13.47
N MET A 38 -6.64 7.98 -12.66
CA MET A 38 -7.14 7.14 -11.57
C MET A 38 -7.67 7.96 -10.38
N ILE A 39 -7.28 9.23 -10.24
CA ILE A 39 -7.83 10.12 -9.21
C ILE A 39 -9.16 10.67 -9.72
N GLN A 40 -10.27 10.14 -9.20
CA GLN A 40 -11.62 10.44 -9.71
C GLN A 40 -12.31 11.65 -9.04
N GLY A 41 -11.71 12.23 -7.99
CA GLY A 41 -12.31 13.39 -7.33
C GLY A 41 -11.53 13.88 -6.11
N TYR A 42 -11.91 15.08 -5.65
CA TYR A 42 -11.35 15.73 -4.47
C TYR A 42 -12.43 15.92 -3.38
N PRO A 43 -12.05 15.95 -2.08
CA PRO A 43 -10.68 15.87 -1.55
C PRO A 43 -10.06 14.48 -1.74
N PHE A 44 -8.75 14.45 -2.02
CA PHE A 44 -7.96 13.24 -2.24
C PHE A 44 -6.89 13.11 -1.16
N ILE A 45 -6.81 11.94 -0.52
CA ILE A 45 -5.74 11.58 0.40
C ILE A 45 -4.72 10.77 -0.41
N GLY A 46 -3.46 11.18 -0.41
CA GLY A 46 -2.38 10.51 -1.16
C GLY A 46 -1.64 9.44 -0.37
N GLY A 47 -0.48 9.05 -0.90
CA GLY A 47 0.38 8.02 -0.33
C GLY A 47 0.27 6.71 -1.08
N LEU A 48 1.42 6.27 -1.60
CA LEU A 48 1.53 5.08 -2.44
C LEU A 48 2.29 3.92 -1.79
N ASP A 49 2.81 4.12 -0.58
CA ASP A 49 3.57 3.09 0.15
C ASP A 49 3.28 3.13 1.65
N GLY A 50 3.20 1.95 2.25
CA GLY A 50 2.97 1.80 3.68
C GLY A 50 3.51 0.50 4.27
N ALA A 51 3.74 0.56 5.58
CA ALA A 51 4.02 -0.58 6.42
C ALA A 51 3.28 -0.43 7.76
N GLY A 52 2.76 -1.53 8.28
CA GLY A 52 1.96 -1.51 9.50
C GLY A 52 1.59 -2.90 9.99
N VAL A 53 0.62 -2.97 10.90
CA VAL A 53 0.17 -4.21 11.52
C VAL A 53 -1.25 -4.52 11.08
N VAL A 54 -1.51 -5.75 10.63
CA VAL A 54 -2.85 -6.21 10.26
C VAL A 54 -3.79 -6.13 11.47
N GLU A 55 -4.90 -5.41 11.32
CA GLU A 55 -5.98 -5.24 12.29
C GLU A 55 -7.15 -6.18 12.00
N GLU A 56 -7.42 -6.40 10.72
CA GLU A 56 -8.53 -7.21 10.22
C GLU A 56 -8.15 -7.75 8.83
N VAL A 57 -8.69 -8.93 8.49
CA VAL A 57 -8.57 -9.57 7.18
C VAL A 57 -9.95 -9.99 6.69
N GLY A 58 -10.14 -10.03 5.36
CA GLY A 58 -11.37 -10.56 4.77
C GLY A 58 -11.56 -12.06 5.02
N ALA A 59 -12.80 -12.53 4.94
CA ALA A 59 -13.15 -13.92 5.28
C ALA A 59 -12.43 -14.99 4.44
N GLU A 60 -12.02 -14.65 3.22
CA GLU A 60 -11.32 -15.56 2.29
C GLU A 60 -9.78 -15.46 2.39
N VAL A 61 -9.25 -14.57 3.23
CA VAL A 61 -7.80 -14.38 3.37
C VAL A 61 -7.23 -15.44 4.32
N THR A 62 -6.37 -16.31 3.80
CA THR A 62 -5.71 -17.39 4.55
C THR A 62 -4.22 -17.15 4.80
N THR A 63 -3.62 -16.19 4.09
CA THR A 63 -2.16 -15.94 4.11
C THR A 63 -1.72 -14.91 5.15
N LEU A 64 -2.68 -14.17 5.72
CA LEU A 64 -2.46 -13.08 6.67
C LEU A 64 -3.38 -13.24 7.88
N SER A 65 -2.96 -12.72 9.02
CA SER A 65 -3.71 -12.75 10.26
C SER A 65 -3.54 -11.45 11.03
N LYS A 66 -4.53 -11.11 11.87
CA LYS A 66 -4.42 -9.99 12.79
C LYS A 66 -3.12 -10.06 13.60
N GLY A 67 -2.39 -8.96 13.67
CA GLY A 67 -1.10 -8.87 14.35
C GLY A 67 0.11 -9.06 13.44
N ASP A 68 -0.06 -9.56 12.21
CA ASP A 68 1.04 -9.66 11.25
C ASP A 68 1.61 -8.27 10.94
N LYS A 69 2.93 -8.14 10.93
CA LYS A 69 3.64 -6.95 10.43
C LYS A 69 3.74 -7.07 8.93
N VAL A 70 3.29 -6.07 8.19
CA VAL A 70 3.18 -6.13 6.73
C VAL A 70 3.61 -4.83 6.05
N LEU A 71 4.16 -4.97 4.84
CA LEU A 71 4.34 -3.88 3.88
C LEU A 71 3.33 -4.03 2.74
N PHE A 72 2.91 -2.92 2.16
CA PHE A 72 1.86 -2.89 1.15
C PHE A 72 1.95 -1.63 0.26
N PRO A 73 1.62 -1.74 -1.03
CA PRO A 73 1.43 -0.57 -1.88
C PRO A 73 0.09 0.10 -1.58
N GLY A 74 0.06 1.41 -1.73
CA GLY A 74 -1.14 2.23 -1.71
C GLY A 74 -1.96 2.16 -3.00
N GLY A 75 -2.79 3.18 -3.21
CA GLY A 75 -3.62 3.31 -4.40
C GLY A 75 -4.18 4.71 -4.55
N PHE A 76 -4.88 4.94 -5.67
CA PHE A 76 -5.46 6.24 -6.02
C PHE A 76 -6.90 6.40 -5.55
N GLU A 77 -7.44 5.39 -4.87
CA GLU A 77 -8.73 5.43 -4.20
C GLU A 77 -8.57 5.75 -2.70
N GLN A 78 -9.53 6.48 -2.11
CA GLN A 78 -9.43 6.89 -0.70
C GLN A 78 -9.27 5.71 0.27
N SER A 79 -9.83 4.54 -0.03
CA SER A 79 -9.67 3.34 0.81
C SER A 79 -8.23 2.81 0.81
N ARG A 80 -7.45 3.07 -0.26
CA ARG A 80 -6.11 2.53 -0.50
C ARG A 80 -4.96 3.50 -0.25
N ALA A 81 -5.24 4.79 -0.08
CA ALA A 81 -4.24 5.81 0.30
C ALA A 81 -3.45 5.43 1.57
N THR A 82 -2.18 5.84 1.70
CA THR A 82 -1.33 5.47 2.86
C THR A 82 -1.01 6.62 3.82
N PHE A 83 -1.28 7.87 3.46
CA PHE A 83 -1.14 9.03 4.38
C PHE A 83 -2.35 9.18 5.30
N LYS A 84 -2.72 8.07 5.96
CA LYS A 84 -3.82 7.98 6.91
C LYS A 84 -3.56 6.86 7.91
N GLN A 85 -4.36 6.84 8.98
CA GLN A 85 -4.18 5.85 10.05
C GLN A 85 -4.57 4.43 9.65
N TYR A 86 -5.43 4.25 8.65
CA TYR A 86 -5.94 2.95 8.20
C TYR A 86 -6.04 2.89 6.68
N THR A 87 -5.35 1.93 6.08
CA THR A 87 -5.42 1.60 4.65
C THR A 87 -6.11 0.27 4.46
N VAL A 88 -6.74 0.07 3.30
CA VAL A 88 -7.19 -1.23 2.81
C VAL A 88 -6.29 -1.61 1.65
N ALA A 89 -5.74 -2.82 1.64
CA ALA A 89 -4.95 -3.33 0.53
C ALA A 89 -5.39 -4.77 0.18
N PRO A 90 -5.45 -5.16 -1.11
CA PRO A 90 -5.70 -6.53 -1.51
C PRO A 90 -4.63 -7.46 -0.92
N ALA A 91 -5.03 -8.56 -0.29
CA ALA A 91 -4.09 -9.49 0.35
C ALA A 91 -3.00 -10.01 -0.60
N SER A 92 -3.28 -10.12 -1.90
CA SER A 92 -2.31 -10.49 -2.94
C SER A 92 -1.16 -9.49 -3.09
N ASN A 93 -1.35 -8.24 -2.65
CA ASN A 93 -0.38 -7.16 -2.77
C ASN A 93 0.29 -6.85 -1.43
N VAL A 94 0.03 -7.63 -0.39
CA VAL A 94 0.56 -7.42 0.96
C VAL A 94 1.57 -8.51 1.28
N ALA A 95 2.72 -8.13 1.83
CA ALA A 95 3.77 -9.06 2.23
C ALA A 95 4.13 -8.89 3.70
N LYS A 96 4.44 -9.98 4.39
CA LYS A 96 4.92 -9.95 5.79
C LYS A 96 6.32 -9.32 5.84
N ILE A 97 6.54 -8.46 6.84
CA ILE A 97 7.84 -7.83 7.08
C ILE A 97 8.77 -8.86 7.75
N PRO A 98 9.95 -9.15 7.16
CA PRO A 98 10.98 -9.96 7.80
C PRO A 98 11.43 -9.37 9.15
N GLU A 99 11.84 -10.21 10.10
CA GLU A 99 12.19 -9.77 11.46
C GLU A 99 13.36 -8.77 11.52
N ASN A 100 14.21 -8.76 10.50
CA ASN A 100 15.37 -7.89 10.38
C ASN A 100 15.07 -6.51 9.75
N LEU A 101 13.82 -6.20 9.41
CA LEU A 101 13.43 -4.89 8.86
C LEU A 101 12.55 -4.10 9.83
N SER A 102 12.85 -2.81 9.95
CA SER A 102 11.96 -1.85 10.61
C SER A 102 10.75 -1.54 9.71
N PHE A 103 9.72 -0.89 10.27
CA PHE A 103 8.57 -0.45 9.46
C PHE A 103 8.97 0.59 8.43
N GLU A 104 9.87 1.50 8.79
CA GLU A 104 10.39 2.55 7.90
C GLU A 104 11.15 1.95 6.72
N GLN A 105 12.02 0.95 6.98
CA GLN A 105 12.73 0.22 5.93
C GLN A 105 11.76 -0.58 5.04
N ALA A 106 10.75 -1.21 5.64
CA ALA A 106 9.78 -1.99 4.87
C ALA A 106 8.85 -1.10 4.02
N ALA A 107 8.49 0.08 4.51
CA ALA A 107 7.65 1.03 3.78
C ALA A 107 8.35 1.62 2.56
N SER A 108 9.69 1.67 2.51
CA SER A 108 10.40 2.19 1.33
C SER A 108 10.51 1.20 0.16
N VAL A 109 9.97 -0.01 0.31
CA VAL A 109 10.09 -1.11 -0.67
C VAL A 109 9.02 -1.12 -1.76
N PRO A 110 7.69 -1.03 -1.47
CA PRO A 110 6.67 -1.55 -2.38
C PRO A 110 6.66 -0.89 -3.76
N LEU A 111 6.50 0.44 -3.86
CA LEU A 111 6.46 1.12 -5.15
C LEU A 111 7.82 1.13 -5.85
N CYS A 112 8.92 1.36 -5.11
CA CYS A 112 10.27 1.34 -5.66
C CYS A 112 10.61 -0.01 -6.31
N LEU A 113 10.35 -1.11 -5.60
CA LEU A 113 10.60 -2.46 -6.10
C LEU A 113 9.72 -2.77 -7.31
N ALA A 114 8.43 -2.45 -7.25
CA ALA A 114 7.51 -2.66 -8.36
C ALA A 114 7.96 -1.88 -9.61
N THR A 115 8.44 -0.64 -9.43
CA THR A 115 8.92 0.22 -10.53
C THR A 115 10.13 -0.39 -11.23
N VAL A 116 11.14 -0.84 -10.47
CA VAL A 116 12.35 -1.45 -11.05
C VAL A 116 12.02 -2.80 -11.67
N ALA A 117 11.23 -3.64 -10.99
CA ALA A 117 10.85 -4.96 -11.48
C ALA A 117 10.06 -4.87 -12.79
N ALA A 118 9.08 -3.96 -12.88
CA ALA A 118 8.33 -3.73 -14.10
C ALA A 118 9.21 -3.20 -15.23
N GLY A 119 10.13 -2.28 -14.93
CA GLY A 119 11.08 -1.75 -15.90
C GLY A 119 12.00 -2.84 -16.48
N ILE A 120 12.56 -3.71 -15.63
CA ILE A 120 13.39 -4.82 -16.08
C ILE A 120 12.56 -5.83 -16.88
N TRP A 121 11.40 -6.23 -16.36
CA TRP A 121 10.51 -7.21 -17.00
C TRP A 121 10.09 -6.76 -18.39
N ALA A 122 9.76 -5.48 -18.60
CA ALA A 122 9.38 -4.95 -19.90
C ALA A 122 10.46 -5.09 -20.99
N HIS A 123 11.70 -5.42 -20.62
CA HIS A 123 12.81 -5.68 -21.53
C HIS A 123 13.17 -7.17 -21.66
N GLU A 124 12.49 -8.06 -20.95
CA GLU A 124 12.64 -9.51 -21.08
C GLU A 124 11.91 -10.02 -22.34
N PRO A 125 12.52 -10.93 -23.13
CA PRO A 125 11.84 -11.56 -24.26
C PRO A 125 10.60 -12.34 -23.80
N GLY A 126 9.41 -11.93 -24.24
CA GLY A 126 8.14 -12.59 -23.91
C GLY A 126 7.33 -11.94 -22.79
N ALA A 127 7.73 -10.74 -22.35
CA ALA A 127 6.94 -9.86 -21.50
C ALA A 127 5.65 -9.34 -22.14
#